data_AF-A0A8X6IX28-F1
#
_entry.id   AF-A0A8X6IX28-F1
#
_cell.length_a   1.000
_cell.length_b   1.000
_cell.length_c   1.000
_cell.angle_alpha   90.00
_cell.angle_beta   90.00
_cell.angle_gamma   90.00
#
_symmetry.space_group_name_H-M   'P 1'
#
loop_
_entity.id
_entity.type
_entity.pdbx_description
1 polymer ?
#
loop_
_entity_poly.entity_id
_entity_poly.type
_entity_poly.pdbx_seq_one_letter_code
_entity_poly.pdbx_strand_id
1 'polypeptide(L)'
;NLVGVNKENKKKEEESVSEIISGLQVPLGFISKCLLKFVLLQCRRGVRGREAGKSIMVKSLHHWRKGYRHLGKLMVSEGYLPDEDLVFFLTINEIDDLLNTRSPSIISRYKLQFKMF
;
A
#
# COMPACT_ATOMS: atom_id res chain seq x y z
N ASN A 1 -12.17 -19.98 -8.45
CA ASN A 1 -13.40 -19.52 -7.77
C ASN A 1 -13.32 -18.03 -7.46
N LEU A 2 -13.72 -17.18 -8.41
CA LEU A 2 -13.89 -15.73 -8.24
C LEU A 2 -15.36 -15.37 -8.51
N VAL A 3 -16.27 -16.06 -7.81
CA VAL A 3 -17.71 -15.82 -7.89
C VAL A 3 -18.13 -15.16 -6.58
N GLY A 4 -18.78 -14.00 -6.68
CA GLY A 4 -19.75 -13.60 -5.65
C GLY A 4 -19.41 -12.46 -4.72
N VAL A 5 -18.75 -11.38 -5.17
CA VAL A 5 -18.75 -10.14 -4.40
C VAL A 5 -19.29 -9.01 -5.25
N ASN A 6 -20.31 -8.31 -4.71
CA ASN A 6 -20.65 -6.92 -4.99
C ASN A 6 -21.88 -6.60 -5.86
N LYS A 7 -22.98 -7.36 -5.74
CA LYS A 7 -24.31 -6.88 -6.21
C LYS A 7 -25.25 -6.40 -5.08
N GLU A 8 -25.01 -6.79 -3.83
CA GLU A 8 -25.91 -6.47 -2.70
C GLU A 8 -25.58 -5.18 -1.94
N ASN A 9 -24.33 -4.68 -1.99
CA ASN A 9 -23.94 -3.46 -1.27
C ASN A 9 -24.42 -2.15 -1.90
N LYS A 10 -24.95 -2.16 -3.13
CA LYS A 10 -25.37 -0.93 -3.81
C LYS A 10 -26.75 -0.40 -3.37
N LYS A 11 -27.62 -1.25 -2.78
CA LYS A 11 -29.02 -0.86 -2.49
C LYS A 11 -29.22 -0.24 -1.09
N LYS A 12 -28.46 -0.65 -0.07
CA LYS A 12 -28.63 -0.15 1.32
C LYS A 12 -28.11 1.28 1.55
N GLU A 13 -27.14 1.74 0.78
CA GLU A 13 -26.53 3.07 1.00
C GLU A 13 -27.41 4.23 0.49
N GLU A 14 -28.23 4.02 -0.55
CA GLU A 14 -29.01 5.11 -1.15
C GLU A 14 -30.25 5.51 -0.34
N GLU A 15 -30.93 4.54 0.29
CA GLU A 15 -32.07 4.81 1.20
C GLU A 15 -31.60 5.58 2.44
N SER A 16 -30.51 5.14 3.10
CA SER A 16 -30.01 5.78 4.32
C SER A 16 -29.52 7.23 4.14
N VAL A 17 -28.86 7.57 3.02
CA VAL A 17 -28.33 8.94 2.81
C VAL A 17 -29.45 9.94 2.60
N SER A 18 -30.50 9.55 1.88
CA SER A 18 -31.65 10.42 1.61
C SER A 18 -32.45 10.69 2.88
N GLU A 19 -32.59 9.67 3.74
CA GLU A 19 -33.23 9.78 5.05
C GLU A 19 -32.45 10.67 6.01
N ILE A 20 -31.12 10.50 6.11
CA ILE A 20 -30.25 11.35 6.94
C ILE A 20 -30.34 12.81 6.49
N ILE A 21 -30.29 13.09 5.19
CA ILE A 21 -30.37 14.48 4.68
C ILE A 21 -31.77 15.07 4.91
N SER A 22 -32.83 14.26 4.93
CA SER A 22 -34.20 14.73 5.17
C SER A 22 -34.53 14.91 6.65
N GLY A 23 -33.79 14.26 7.55
CA GLY A 23 -33.90 14.44 9.01
C GLY A 23 -33.14 15.65 9.57
N LEU A 24 -32.48 16.46 8.73
CA LEU A 24 -31.83 17.70 9.16
C LEU A 24 -32.89 18.78 9.45
N GLN A 25 -32.82 19.39 10.63
CA GLN A 25 -33.71 20.48 11.08
C GLN A 25 -33.54 21.81 10.31
N VAL A 26 -32.70 21.85 9.28
CA VAL A 26 -32.35 23.07 8.55
C VAL A 26 -33.13 23.12 7.24
N PRO A 27 -33.80 24.24 6.88
CA PRO A 27 -34.47 24.38 5.60
C PRO A 27 -33.42 24.44 4.47
N LEU A 28 -33.10 23.29 3.90
CA LEU A 28 -32.19 23.19 2.77
C LEU A 28 -32.99 23.37 1.47
N GLY A 29 -32.59 24.33 0.65
CA GLY A 29 -33.06 24.44 -0.74
C GLY A 29 -32.68 23.21 -1.57
N PHE A 30 -33.38 23.00 -2.68
CA PHE A 30 -33.18 21.83 -3.54
C PHE A 30 -31.73 21.69 -4.04
N ILE A 31 -31.09 22.81 -4.39
CA ILE A 31 -29.70 22.86 -4.87
C ILE A 31 -28.72 22.45 -3.76
N SER A 32 -28.88 22.97 -2.54
CA SER A 32 -27.99 22.63 -1.43
C SER A 32 -28.14 21.18 -0.99
N LYS A 33 -29.36 20.62 -1.05
CA LYS A 33 -29.62 19.19 -0.80
C LYS A 33 -28.90 18.30 -1.82
N CYS A 34 -28.94 18.66 -3.11
CA CYS A 34 -28.23 17.95 -4.17
C CYS A 34 -26.71 18.03 -4.02
N LEU A 35 -26.16 19.21 -3.74
CA LEU A 35 -24.73 19.39 -3.50
C LEU A 35 -24.26 18.59 -2.28
N LEU A 36 -25.02 18.61 -1.18
CA LEU A 36 -24.69 17.85 0.02
C LEU A 36 -24.68 16.34 -0.25
N LYS A 37 -25.68 15.82 -0.97
CA LYS A 37 -25.71 14.41 -1.38
C LYS A 37 -24.49 14.06 -2.23
N PHE A 38 -24.13 14.92 -3.18
CA PHE A 38 -22.96 14.72 -4.03
C PHE A 38 -21.67 14.67 -3.23
N VAL A 39 -21.40 15.67 -2.39
CA VAL A 39 -20.19 15.74 -1.56
C VAL A 39 -20.09 14.53 -0.63
N LEU A 40 -21.20 14.15 0.02
CA LEU A 40 -21.24 13.04 0.97
C LEU A 40 -20.90 11.70 0.28
N LEU A 41 -21.41 11.49 -0.94
CA LEU A 41 -21.05 10.33 -1.76
C LEU A 41 -19.56 10.33 -2.12
N GLN A 42 -19.00 11.48 -2.50
CA GLN A 42 -17.57 11.57 -2.85
C GLN A 42 -16.66 11.35 -1.63
N CYS A 43 -17.00 11.91 -0.47
CA CYS A 43 -16.25 11.70 0.76
C CYS A 43 -16.23 10.21 1.14
N ARG A 44 -17.38 9.53 1.11
CA ARG A 44 -17.47 8.09 1.40
C ARG A 44 -16.65 7.26 0.43
N ARG A 45 -16.73 7.56 -0.87
CA ARG A 45 -15.91 6.90 -1.90
C ARG A 45 -14.42 7.14 -1.68
N GLY A 46 -14.03 8.36 -1.32
CA GLY A 46 -12.64 8.72 -1.02
C GLY A 46 -12.08 7.97 0.18
N VAL A 47 -12.81 7.91 1.30
CA VAL A 47 -12.41 7.16 2.50
C VAL A 47 -12.28 5.67 2.18
N ARG A 48 -13.28 5.09 1.51
CA ARG A 48 -13.25 3.68 1.09
C ARG A 48 -12.07 3.38 0.16
N GLY A 49 -11.79 4.27 -0.79
CA GLY A 49 -10.65 4.17 -1.69
C GLY A 49 -9.32 4.21 -0.93
N ARG A 50 -9.18 5.12 0.04
CA ARG A 50 -7.97 5.23 0.87
C ARG A 50 -7.73 3.97 1.71
N GLU A 51 -8.77 3.44 2.35
CA GLU A 51 -8.65 2.24 3.19
C GLU A 51 -8.33 0.99 2.38
N ALA A 52 -8.99 0.83 1.22
CA ALA A 52 -8.66 -0.22 0.28
C ALA A 52 -7.22 -0.08 -0.24
N GLY A 53 -6.82 1.13 -0.61
CA GLY A 53 -5.46 1.45 -1.07
C GLY A 53 -4.39 1.12 -0.03
N LYS A 54 -4.59 1.50 1.25
CA LYS A 54 -3.71 1.12 2.36
C LYS A 54 -3.56 -0.39 2.48
N SER A 55 -4.68 -1.12 2.41
CA SER A 55 -4.68 -2.58 2.54
C SER A 55 -3.92 -3.25 1.39
N ILE A 56 -4.12 -2.79 0.16
CA ILE A 56 -3.40 -3.28 -1.02
C ILE A 56 -1.90 -2.96 -0.90
N MET A 57 -1.54 -1.73 -0.53
CA MET A 57 -0.15 -1.31 -0.39
C MET A 57 0.61 -2.16 0.64
N VAL A 58 0.02 -2.39 1.83
CA VAL A 58 0.63 -3.24 2.86
C VAL A 58 0.81 -4.67 2.35
N LYS A 59 -0.20 -5.24 1.66
CA LYS A 59 -0.10 -6.58 1.08
C LYS A 59 1.00 -6.66 0.01
N SER A 60 1.07 -5.67 -0.89
CA SER A 60 2.12 -5.59 -1.90
C SER A 60 3.50 -5.50 -1.25
N LEU A 61 3.69 -4.60 -0.28
CA LEU A 61 4.96 -4.47 0.44
C LEU A 61 5.36 -5.77 1.15
N HIS A 62 4.41 -6.52 1.71
CA HIS A 62 4.69 -7.84 2.29
C HIS A 62 5.25 -8.83 1.27
N HIS A 63 4.65 -8.88 0.07
CA HIS A 63 5.16 -9.73 -1.00
C HIS A 63 6.54 -9.28 -1.48
N TRP A 64 6.77 -7.97 -1.64
CA TRP A 64 8.08 -7.41 -1.95
C TRP A 64 9.12 -7.79 -0.89
N ARG A 65 8.81 -7.64 0.41
CA ARG A 65 9.73 -8.03 1.49
C ARG A 65 10.08 -9.52 1.44
N LYS A 66 9.11 -10.39 1.16
CA LYS A 66 9.38 -11.83 0.97
C LYS A 66 10.31 -12.10 -0.21
N GLY A 67 10.09 -11.40 -1.34
CA GLY A 67 10.95 -11.49 -2.52
C GLY A 67 12.38 -11.06 -2.21
N TYR A 68 12.57 -9.90 -1.59
CA TYR A 68 13.90 -9.40 -1.22
C TYR A 68 14.59 -10.28 -0.17
N ARG A 69 13.87 -10.84 0.82
CA ARG A 69 14.47 -11.83 1.74
C ARG A 69 14.97 -13.06 0.98
N HIS A 70 14.20 -13.55 0.01
CA HIS A 70 14.64 -14.68 -0.80
C HIS A 70 15.85 -14.33 -1.66
N LEU A 71 15.86 -13.13 -2.27
CA LEU A 71 17.01 -12.62 -3.01
C LEU A 71 18.26 -12.52 -2.13
N GLY A 72 18.14 -11.94 -0.93
CA GLY A 72 19.25 -11.84 0.03
C GLY A 72 19.83 -13.20 0.39
N LYS A 73 18.98 -14.22 0.61
CA LYS A 73 19.42 -15.62 0.83
C LYS A 73 20.23 -16.18 -0.33
N LEU A 74 19.78 -15.95 -1.57
CA LEU A 74 20.50 -16.38 -2.77
C LEU A 74 21.86 -15.66 -2.88
N MET A 75 21.87 -14.34 -2.70
CA MET A 75 23.08 -13.52 -2.73
C MET A 75 24.10 -13.94 -1.66
N VAL A 76 23.66 -14.35 -0.47
CA VAL A 76 24.55 -14.92 0.56
C VAL A 76 25.07 -16.29 0.13
N SER A 77 24.21 -17.17 -0.40
CA SER A 77 24.61 -18.50 -0.84
C SER A 77 25.66 -18.47 -1.97
N GLU A 78 25.59 -17.45 -2.82
CA GLU A 78 26.53 -17.24 -3.93
C GLU A 78 27.76 -16.38 -3.53
N GLY A 79 27.81 -15.92 -2.26
CA GLY A 79 28.94 -15.19 -1.69
C GLY A 79 29.00 -13.70 -2.02
N TYR A 80 27.90 -13.11 -2.53
CA TYR A 80 27.81 -11.67 -2.80
C TYR A 80 27.59 -10.84 -1.53
N LEU A 81 26.83 -11.36 -0.57
CA LEU A 81 26.54 -10.68 0.69
C LEU A 81 26.97 -11.55 1.88
N PRO A 82 27.43 -10.94 2.99
CA PRO A 82 27.78 -11.67 4.20
C PRO A 82 26.56 -12.07 5.04
N ASP A 83 25.43 -11.36 4.91
CA ASP A 83 24.18 -11.62 5.62
C ASP A 83 22.97 -11.18 4.75
N GLU A 84 21.87 -11.90 4.87
CA GLU A 84 20.67 -11.78 4.03
C GLU A 84 19.94 -10.46 4.26
N ASP A 85 20.00 -9.91 5.48
CA ASP A 85 19.31 -8.67 5.83
C ASP A 85 20.00 -7.42 5.25
N LEU A 86 21.26 -7.51 4.79
CA LEU A 86 21.93 -6.39 4.10
C LEU A 86 21.22 -5.97 2.82
N VAL A 87 20.46 -6.87 2.20
CA VAL A 87 19.71 -6.57 0.97
C VAL A 87 18.74 -5.40 1.14
N PHE A 88 18.26 -5.13 2.36
CA PHE A 88 17.34 -4.03 2.65
C PHE A 88 18.01 -2.66 2.77
N PHE A 89 19.34 -2.62 2.87
CA PHE A 89 20.12 -1.38 2.92
C PHE A 89 20.66 -0.98 1.54
N LEU A 90 20.54 -1.87 0.55
CA LEU A 90 20.96 -1.62 -0.81
C LEU A 90 19.82 -1.02 -1.63
N THR A 91 20.15 -0.07 -2.49
CA THR A 91 19.25 0.37 -3.55
C THR A 91 19.19 -0.66 -4.68
N ILE A 92 18.13 -0.63 -5.50
CA ILE A 92 17.96 -1.57 -6.63
C ILE A 92 19.14 -1.47 -7.61
N ASN A 93 19.65 -0.25 -7.86
CA ASN A 93 20.81 -0.04 -8.73
C ASN A 93 22.08 -0.66 -8.14
N GLU A 94 22.30 -0.52 -6.82
CA GLU A 94 23.46 -1.14 -6.16
C GLU A 94 23.37 -2.67 -6.14
N ILE A 95 22.16 -3.24 -6.07
CA ILE A 95 21.96 -4.68 -6.21
C ILE A 95 22.36 -5.12 -7.63
N ASP A 96 21.92 -4.40 -8.66
CA ASP A 96 22.27 -4.69 -10.06
C ASP A 96 23.79 -4.57 -10.29
N ASP A 97 24.41 -3.50 -9.79
CA ASP A 97 25.86 -3.31 -9.86
C ASP A 97 26.64 -4.44 -9.14
N LEU A 98 26.14 -4.92 -8.00
CA LEU A 98 26.74 -6.03 -7.25
C LEU A 98 26.66 -7.35 -8.01
N LEU A 99 25.52 -7.62 -8.64
CA LEU A 99 25.30 -8.83 -9.44
C LEU A 99 26.21 -8.85 -10.68
N ASN A 100 26.40 -7.69 -11.33
CA ASN A 100 27.19 -7.57 -12.55
C ASN A 100 28.71 -7.45 -12.30
N THR A 101 29.12 -6.70 -11.28
CA THR A 101 30.53 -6.28 -11.10
C THR A 101 31.23 -7.02 -9.94
N ARG A 102 30.47 -7.74 -9.10
CA ARG A 102 30.99 -8.48 -7.92
C ARG A 102 31.90 -7.63 -7.01
N SER A 103 31.67 -6.31 -6.98
CA SER A 103 32.52 -5.34 -6.29
C SER A 103 32.23 -5.31 -4.78
N PRO A 104 33.17 -5.66 -3.90
CA PRO A 104 32.95 -5.73 -2.46
C PRO A 104 32.98 -4.36 -1.76
N SER A 105 33.29 -3.26 -2.47
CA SER A 105 33.45 -1.92 -1.86
C SER A 105 32.14 -1.34 -1.32
N ILE A 106 31.00 -1.78 -1.84
CA ILE A 106 29.66 -1.33 -1.41
C ILE A 106 29.32 -1.93 -0.04
N ILE A 107 29.76 -3.17 0.22
CA ILE A 107 29.43 -3.96 1.42
C ILE A 107 30.05 -3.33 2.69
N SER A 108 31.25 -2.77 2.59
CA SER A 108 31.95 -2.17 3.73
C SER A 108 31.25 -0.90 4.27
N ARG A 109 30.57 -0.15 3.40
CA ARG A 109 29.81 1.06 3.78
C ARG A 109 28.58 0.72 4.61
N TYR A 110 27.86 -0.34 4.24
CA TYR A 110 26.60 -0.71 4.88
C TYR A 110 26.78 -1.50 6.17
N LYS A 111 27.89 -2.22 6.31
CA LYS A 111 28.26 -2.90 7.57
C LYS A 111 28.43 -1.92 8.75
N LEU A 112 28.82 -0.67 8.46
CA LEU A 112 28.89 0.40 9.46
C LEU A 112 27.51 0.90 9.91
N GLN A 113 26.56 1.03 8.98
CA GLN A 113 25.18 1.41 9.31
C GLN A 113 24.48 0.31 10.11
N PHE A 114 24.71 -0.96 9.75
CA PHE A 114 24.17 -2.10 10.48
C PHE A 114 24.66 -2.14 11.94
N LYS A 115 25.92 -1.74 12.20
CA LYS A 115 26.50 -1.76 13.55
C LYS A 115 25.99 -0.63 14.47
N MET A 116 25.29 0.37 13.95
CA MET A 116 24.71 1.47 14.74
C MET A 116 23.27 1.20 15.21
N PHE A 117 22.66 0.10 14.79
CA PHE A 117 21.34 -0.37 15.24
C PHE A 117 21.48 -1.69 16.01
#